data_AF-A0A5D2R2D1-F1
#
_entry.id   AF-A0A5D2R2D1-F1
#
_cell.length_a   1.000
_cell.length_b   1.000
_cell.length_c   1.000
_cell.angle_alpha   90.00
_cell.angle_beta   90.00
_cell.angle_gamma   90.00
#
_symmetry.space_group_name_H-M   'P 1'
#
loop_
_entity.id
_entity.type
_entity.pdbx_description
1 polymer ?
#
loop_
_entity_poly.entity_id
_entity_poly.type
_entity_poly.pdbx_seq_one_letter_code
_entity_poly.pdbx_strand_id
1 'polypeptide(L)'
;MSRDRERLDEIGKKIKTDAGGEMGRRHLLGPPGTLNTITPCAACKLLRRRCAEECPFSPYFSPHEPHKFAAVHKVFGASNVSKMLMEVPENQRADAANSLVYEANLRLRDPVYGCMGAIVTLQQQMQNLQAELNAIRAEILKYKIREVTNSNILPSTHPHTHTHTHATLVSGGAVSVAASSSPLPPPPSIVVSTSSSSSASSLYTSATSATGYSSISSDNVPFFN
;
A
#
# COMPACT_ATOMS: atom_id res chain seq x y z
N MET A 1 5.77 -40.91 18.46
CA MET A 1 7.22 -40.64 18.36
C MET A 1 7.87 -41.71 17.50
N SER A 2 8.71 -41.25 16.56
CA SER A 2 9.84 -41.96 15.95
C SER A 2 9.58 -43.23 15.14
N ARG A 3 9.34 -43.06 13.84
CA ARG A 3 9.77 -44.02 12.80
C ARG A 3 10.51 -43.36 11.62
N ASP A 4 10.69 -42.04 11.63
CA ASP A 4 11.30 -41.28 10.52
C ASP A 4 12.77 -40.89 10.75
N ARG A 5 13.50 -41.57 11.65
CA ARG A 5 14.87 -41.17 12.02
C ARG A 5 15.93 -42.26 11.93
N GLU A 6 15.75 -43.21 11.01
CA GLU A 6 16.68 -44.35 10.83
C GLU A 6 16.94 -44.67 9.35
N ARG A 7 16.99 -43.65 8.48
CA ARG A 7 17.33 -43.81 7.04
C ARG A 7 18.43 -42.85 6.55
N LEU A 8 19.24 -42.29 7.45
CA LEU A 8 20.18 -41.22 7.11
C LEU A 8 21.67 -41.55 7.30
N ASP A 9 22.06 -42.79 7.64
CA ASP A 9 23.46 -43.08 7.97
C ASP A 9 24.12 -44.27 7.24
N GLU A 10 23.60 -44.72 6.10
CA GLU A 10 24.22 -45.84 5.39
C GLU A 10 24.06 -45.74 3.87
N ILE A 11 24.96 -44.98 3.22
CA ILE A 11 25.64 -45.26 1.93
C ILE A 11 26.65 -44.12 1.72
N GLY A 12 27.61 -44.03 2.64
CA GLY A 12 28.89 -43.38 2.39
C GLY A 12 29.85 -44.42 1.81
N LYS A 13 30.57 -44.05 0.73
CA LYS A 13 31.64 -44.80 0.04
C LYS A 13 31.21 -45.68 -1.15
N LYS A 14 31.09 -45.04 -2.32
CA LYS A 14 31.66 -45.60 -3.55
C LYS A 14 32.42 -44.51 -4.28
N ILE A 15 33.70 -44.40 -3.90
CA ILE A 15 34.74 -43.65 -4.60
C ILE A 15 35.24 -44.52 -5.76
N LYS A 16 35.68 -43.86 -6.83
CA LYS A 16 36.63 -44.26 -7.89
C LYS A 16 35.95 -44.23 -9.27
N THR A 17 36.02 -43.09 -9.95
CA THR A 17 37.06 -42.72 -10.94
C THR A 17 36.71 -43.30 -12.30
N ASP A 18 36.42 -42.40 -13.25
CA ASP A 18 36.82 -42.39 -14.66
C ASP A 18 36.05 -41.22 -15.31
N ALA A 19 36.71 -40.10 -15.59
CA ALA A 19 37.36 -39.78 -16.88
C ALA A 19 36.38 -39.20 -17.93
N GLY A 20 36.68 -37.96 -18.33
CA GLY A 20 36.50 -37.47 -19.71
C GLY A 20 35.08 -37.22 -20.22
N GLY A 21 34.61 -35.98 -20.10
CA GLY A 21 33.40 -35.50 -20.76
C GLY A 21 33.42 -33.99 -20.99
N GLU A 22 34.50 -33.47 -21.59
CA GLU A 22 34.55 -32.10 -22.11
C GLU A 22 33.47 -31.90 -23.18
N MET A 23 32.37 -31.22 -22.83
CA MET A 23 31.49 -30.64 -23.84
C MET A 23 32.01 -29.26 -24.26
N GLY A 24 32.91 -29.31 -25.24
CA GLY A 24 33.01 -28.39 -26.38
C GLY A 24 32.78 -26.91 -26.14
N ARG A 25 33.76 -26.21 -25.57
CA ARG A 25 33.98 -24.77 -25.84
C ARG A 25 34.42 -24.62 -27.30
N ARG A 26 33.49 -24.26 -28.18
CA ARG A 26 33.86 -23.71 -29.50
C ARG A 26 34.38 -22.28 -29.28
N HIS A 27 35.69 -22.15 -29.09
CA HIS A 27 36.38 -20.87 -29.29
C HIS A 27 36.40 -20.59 -30.80
N LEU A 28 35.47 -19.77 -31.28
CA LEU A 28 35.65 -19.06 -32.53
C LEU A 28 36.52 -17.84 -32.21
N LEU A 29 37.75 -17.82 -32.76
CA LEU A 29 38.61 -16.65 -32.80
C LEU A 29 37.86 -15.51 -33.52
N GLY A 30 37.26 -14.62 -32.74
CA GLY A 30 36.87 -13.28 -33.18
C GLY A 30 38.00 -12.28 -32.92
N PRO A 31 37.99 -11.10 -33.58
CA PRO A 31 39.08 -10.13 -33.51
C PRO A 31 39.26 -9.56 -32.08
N PRO A 32 40.46 -9.07 -31.74
CA PRO A 32 40.74 -8.49 -30.43
C PRO A 32 40.14 -7.07 -30.36
N GLY A 33 38.98 -6.98 -29.70
CA GLY A 33 38.38 -5.72 -29.26
C GLY A 33 37.67 -5.98 -27.93
N THR A 34 38.35 -5.64 -26.84
CA THR A 34 37.81 -5.49 -25.47
C THR A 34 36.77 -6.54 -25.02
N LEU A 35 37.26 -7.71 -24.55
CA LEU A 35 36.41 -8.60 -23.75
C LEU A 35 36.19 -7.96 -22.38
N ASN A 36 35.16 -7.13 -22.32
CA ASN A 36 34.60 -6.63 -21.08
C ASN A 36 34.08 -7.86 -20.31
N THR A 37 34.63 -8.12 -19.12
CA THR A 37 34.12 -9.11 -18.17
C THR A 37 32.79 -8.64 -17.58
N ILE A 38 31.80 -8.38 -18.44
CA ILE A 38 30.46 -7.95 -18.05
C ILE A 38 29.74 -9.18 -17.55
N THR A 39 29.59 -9.28 -16.24
CA THR A 39 28.69 -10.24 -15.61
C THR A 39 27.31 -10.06 -16.25
N PRO A 40 26.75 -11.09 -16.91
CA PRO A 40 25.47 -10.93 -17.58
C PRO A 40 24.38 -10.65 -16.56
N CYS A 41 23.48 -9.71 -16.87
CA CYS A 41 22.33 -9.43 -16.01
C CYS A 41 21.45 -10.69 -15.84
N ALA A 42 20.55 -10.68 -14.84
CA ALA A 42 19.69 -11.84 -14.56
C ALA A 42 18.87 -12.28 -15.78
N ALA A 43 18.41 -11.31 -16.59
CA ALA A 43 17.67 -11.59 -17.82
C ALA A 43 18.50 -12.35 -18.85
N CYS A 44 19.66 -11.83 -19.21
CA CYS A 44 20.54 -12.44 -20.20
C CYS A 44 21.06 -13.80 -19.73
N LYS A 45 21.33 -13.96 -18.42
CA LYS A 45 21.69 -15.23 -17.81
C LYS A 45 20.56 -16.26 -17.94
N LEU A 46 19.31 -15.90 -17.63
CA LEU A 46 18.16 -16.80 -17.75
C LEU A 46 17.85 -17.17 -19.21
N LEU A 47 17.92 -16.18 -20.11
CA LEU A 47 17.65 -16.34 -21.55
C LEU A 47 18.82 -16.96 -22.33
N ARG A 48 19.95 -17.28 -21.66
CA ARG A 48 21.15 -17.89 -22.26
C ARG A 48 21.68 -17.11 -23.47
N ARG A 49 21.67 -15.77 -23.42
CA ARG A 49 22.18 -14.88 -24.46
C ARG A 49 23.26 -13.93 -23.94
N ARG A 50 24.07 -13.35 -24.83
CA ARG A 50 25.06 -12.33 -24.47
C ARG A 50 24.36 -11.07 -23.95
N CYS A 51 24.89 -10.51 -22.86
CA CYS A 51 24.45 -9.20 -22.36
C CYS A 51 25.23 -8.11 -23.10
N ALA A 52 24.55 -7.32 -23.93
CA ALA A 52 25.12 -6.15 -24.58
C ALA A 52 25.31 -5.00 -23.58
N GLU A 53 26.09 -3.99 -23.95
CA GLU A 53 26.28 -2.76 -23.16
C GLU A 53 24.94 -2.04 -22.99
N GLU A 54 24.20 -1.85 -24.08
CA GLU A 54 22.86 -1.26 -24.09
C GLU A 54 21.73 -2.30 -23.87
N CYS A 55 21.92 -3.19 -22.90
CA CYS A 55 20.90 -4.18 -22.56
C CYS A 55 19.73 -3.53 -21.79
N PRO A 56 18.48 -3.59 -22.31
CA PRO A 56 17.33 -2.92 -21.68
C PRO A 56 16.94 -3.50 -20.31
N PHE A 57 17.48 -4.67 -19.95
CA PHE A 57 17.24 -5.32 -18.68
C PHE A 57 18.35 -5.10 -17.66
N SER A 58 19.55 -4.73 -18.11
CA SER A 58 20.75 -4.71 -17.24
C SER A 58 20.63 -3.75 -16.06
N PRO A 59 20.12 -2.52 -16.22
CA PRO A 59 19.99 -1.58 -15.10
C PRO A 59 19.00 -2.03 -14.02
N TYR A 60 18.03 -2.88 -14.36
CA TYR A 60 16.88 -3.18 -13.48
C TYR A 60 16.89 -4.61 -12.93
N PHE A 61 17.58 -5.55 -13.60
CA PHE A 61 17.61 -6.96 -13.23
C PHE A 61 19.04 -7.43 -12.91
N SER A 62 19.47 -7.15 -11.68
CA SER A 62 20.78 -7.55 -11.15
C SER A 62 20.99 -9.06 -11.20
N PRO A 63 22.21 -9.55 -11.54
CA PRO A 63 22.53 -10.98 -11.50
C PRO A 63 22.40 -11.60 -10.09
N HIS A 64 22.41 -10.79 -9.04
CA HIS A 64 22.24 -11.24 -7.65
C HIS A 64 20.79 -11.55 -7.29
N GLU A 65 19.82 -11.09 -8.10
CA GLU A 65 18.39 -11.27 -7.86
C GLU A 65 17.70 -12.00 -9.03
N PRO A 66 18.14 -13.22 -9.39
CA PRO A 66 17.64 -13.93 -10.58
C PRO A 66 16.14 -14.24 -10.50
N HIS A 67 15.61 -14.37 -9.29
CA HIS A 67 14.19 -14.65 -9.04
C HIS A 67 13.28 -13.51 -9.53
N LYS A 68 13.72 -12.24 -9.47
CA LYS A 68 12.95 -11.09 -9.97
C LYS A 68 12.67 -11.23 -11.46
N PHE A 69 13.71 -11.49 -12.26
CA PHE A 69 13.53 -11.66 -13.69
C PHE A 69 12.77 -12.95 -14.03
N ALA A 70 13.01 -14.05 -13.31
CA ALA A 70 12.29 -15.29 -13.51
C ALA A 70 10.77 -15.12 -13.32
N ALA A 71 10.35 -14.35 -12.31
CA ALA A 71 8.94 -14.08 -12.06
C ALA A 71 8.30 -13.29 -13.21
N VAL A 72 8.88 -12.15 -13.58
CA VAL A 72 8.33 -11.31 -14.67
C VAL A 72 8.38 -12.02 -16.02
N HIS A 73 9.41 -12.83 -16.27
CA HIS A 73 9.51 -13.63 -17.49
C HIS A 73 8.40 -14.67 -17.58
N LYS A 74 8.05 -15.32 -16.46
CA LYS A 74 6.99 -16.33 -16.42
C LYS A 74 5.59 -15.72 -16.61
N VAL A 75 5.34 -14.52 -16.08
CA VAL A 75 4.01 -13.89 -16.11
C VAL A 75 3.79 -13.04 -17.36
N PHE A 76 4.75 -12.18 -17.70
CA PHE A 76 4.61 -11.21 -18.78
C PHE A 76 5.38 -11.63 -20.04
N GLY A 77 6.46 -12.39 -19.91
CA GLY A 77 7.37 -12.71 -21.01
C GLY A 77 8.40 -11.61 -21.27
N ALA A 78 9.60 -12.01 -21.71
CA ALA A 78 10.74 -11.09 -21.82
C ALA A 78 10.48 -9.95 -22.82
N SER A 79 9.88 -10.26 -23.98
CA SER A 79 9.60 -9.27 -25.02
C SER A 79 8.61 -8.20 -24.55
N ASN A 80 7.56 -8.61 -23.83
CA ASN A 80 6.58 -7.68 -23.29
C ASN A 80 7.18 -6.80 -22.20
N VAL A 81 7.98 -7.37 -21.30
CA VAL A 81 8.70 -6.58 -20.28
C VAL A 81 9.62 -5.56 -20.94
N SER A 82 10.37 -5.96 -21.98
CA SER A 82 11.21 -5.02 -22.74
C SER A 82 10.38 -3.87 -23.33
N LYS A 83 9.24 -4.20 -23.95
CA LYS A 83 8.36 -3.21 -24.57
C LYS A 83 7.80 -2.24 -23.54
N MET A 84 7.23 -2.74 -22.44
CA MET A 84 6.68 -1.92 -21.35
C MET A 84 7.73 -1.00 -20.74
N LEU A 85 8.96 -1.48 -20.51
CA LEU A 85 10.03 -0.63 -20.01
C LEU A 85 10.42 0.47 -21.00
N MET A 86 10.43 0.19 -22.31
CA MET A 86 10.78 1.20 -23.32
C MET A 86 9.67 2.23 -23.56
N GLU A 87 8.41 1.90 -23.26
CA GLU A 87 7.27 2.83 -23.30
C GLU A 87 7.27 3.82 -22.13
N VAL A 88 7.95 3.47 -21.03
CA VAL A 88 8.07 4.32 -19.83
C VAL A 88 9.30 5.25 -19.95
N PRO A 89 9.20 6.53 -19.53
CA PRO A 89 10.34 7.44 -19.43
C PRO A 89 11.47 6.85 -18.58
N GLU A 90 12.72 7.08 -18.98
CA GLU A 90 13.89 6.41 -18.38
C GLU A 90 13.97 6.54 -16.86
N ASN A 91 13.63 7.72 -16.33
CA ASN A 91 13.62 8.00 -14.89
C ASN A 91 12.59 7.19 -14.09
N GLN A 92 11.57 6.61 -14.74
CA GLN A 92 10.52 5.82 -14.09
C GLN A 92 10.67 4.31 -14.36
N ARG A 93 11.61 3.90 -15.22
CA ARG A 93 11.77 2.49 -15.60
C ARG A 93 12.16 1.58 -14.43
N ALA A 94 12.92 2.10 -13.47
CA ALA A 94 13.26 1.35 -12.27
C ALA A 94 12.01 1.02 -11.44
N ASP A 95 11.12 2.00 -11.24
CA ASP A 95 9.86 1.81 -10.53
C ASP A 95 8.92 0.91 -11.31
N ALA A 96 8.82 1.08 -12.64
CA ALA A 96 8.05 0.18 -13.49
C ALA A 96 8.54 -1.27 -13.40
N ALA A 97 9.86 -1.51 -13.43
CA ALA A 97 10.42 -2.84 -13.26
C ALA A 97 10.08 -3.43 -11.88
N ASN A 98 10.14 -2.63 -10.81
CA ASN A 98 9.75 -3.07 -9.46
C ASN A 98 8.25 -3.43 -9.38
N SER A 99 7.37 -2.63 -9.98
CA SER A 99 5.93 -2.92 -10.05
C SER A 99 5.66 -4.21 -10.82
N LEU A 100 6.30 -4.42 -11.97
CA LEU A 100 6.17 -5.66 -12.73
C LEU A 100 6.62 -6.88 -11.90
N VAL A 101 7.72 -6.77 -11.17
CA VAL A 101 8.18 -7.84 -10.27
C VAL A 101 7.16 -8.12 -9.17
N TYR A 102 6.60 -7.08 -8.55
CA TYR A 102 5.59 -7.21 -7.51
C TYR A 102 4.32 -7.90 -8.03
N GLU A 103 3.79 -7.43 -9.16
CA GLU A 103 2.60 -8.01 -9.80
C GLU A 103 2.83 -9.45 -10.25
N ALA A 104 3.99 -9.74 -10.85
CA ALA A 104 4.34 -11.10 -11.24
C ALA A 104 4.36 -12.04 -10.03
N ASN A 105 4.97 -11.63 -8.92
CA ASN A 105 5.00 -12.43 -7.70
C ASN A 105 3.60 -12.68 -7.12
N LEU A 106 2.70 -11.71 -7.20
CA LEU A 106 1.31 -11.91 -6.80
C LEU A 106 0.59 -12.89 -7.71
N ARG A 107 0.74 -12.75 -9.03
CA ARG A 107 0.14 -13.68 -10.00
C ARG A 107 0.68 -15.11 -9.89
N LEU A 108 1.94 -15.28 -9.47
CA LEU A 108 2.53 -16.60 -9.22
C LEU A 108 2.02 -17.26 -7.94
N ARG A 109 1.71 -16.46 -6.90
CA ARG A 109 1.12 -16.96 -5.65
C ARG A 109 -0.38 -17.22 -5.78
N ASP A 110 -1.07 -16.34 -6.49
CA ASP A 110 -2.49 -16.44 -6.80
C ASP A 110 -2.69 -16.37 -8.32
N PRO A 111 -2.74 -17.53 -9.01
CA PRO A 111 -2.94 -17.60 -10.45
C PRO A 111 -4.32 -17.11 -10.91
N VAL A 112 -5.29 -17.03 -10.01
CA VAL A 112 -6.67 -16.64 -10.34
C VAL A 112 -6.81 -15.12 -10.25
N TYR A 113 -6.52 -14.52 -9.10
CA TYR A 113 -6.76 -13.09 -8.85
C TYR A 113 -5.48 -12.24 -8.81
N GLY A 114 -4.31 -12.80 -8.50
CA GLY A 114 -3.05 -12.07 -8.45
C GLY A 114 -3.14 -10.76 -7.64
N CYS A 115 -2.79 -9.63 -8.26
CA CYS A 115 -2.87 -8.32 -7.60
C CYS A 115 -4.31 -7.83 -7.37
N MET A 116 -5.29 -8.29 -8.15
CA MET A 116 -6.70 -7.93 -7.94
C MET A 116 -7.21 -8.45 -6.60
N GLY A 117 -6.78 -9.65 -6.17
CA GLY A 117 -7.16 -10.20 -4.87
C GLY A 117 -6.66 -9.33 -3.71
N ALA A 118 -5.44 -8.80 -3.82
CA ALA A 118 -4.89 -7.86 -2.85
C ALA A 118 -5.67 -6.55 -2.82
N ILE A 119 -6.04 -6.01 -3.99
CA ILE A 119 -6.85 -4.79 -4.10
C ILE A 119 -8.21 -4.98 -3.42
N VAL A 120 -8.94 -6.05 -3.74
CA VAL A 120 -10.27 -6.32 -3.17
C VAL A 120 -10.18 -6.49 -1.64
N THR A 121 -9.16 -7.19 -1.16
CA THR A 121 -8.94 -7.37 0.28
C THR A 121 -8.71 -6.04 0.99
N LEU A 122 -7.86 -5.17 0.43
CA LEU A 122 -7.61 -3.84 0.99
C LEU A 122 -8.86 -2.95 0.95
N GLN A 123 -9.62 -3.00 -0.14
CA GLN A 123 -10.89 -2.27 -0.24
C GLN A 123 -11.89 -2.72 0.82
N GLN A 124 -12.02 -4.03 1.07
CA GLN A 124 -12.88 -4.55 2.12
C GLN A 124 -12.42 -4.09 3.52
N GLN A 125 -11.11 -4.10 3.77
CA GLN A 125 -10.55 -3.62 5.04
C GLN A 125 -10.86 -2.13 5.26
N MET A 126 -10.68 -1.31 4.22
CA MET A 126 -11.05 0.11 4.28
C MET A 126 -12.53 0.30 4.59
N GLN A 127 -13.42 -0.46 3.96
CA GLN A 127 -14.86 -0.40 4.21
C GLN A 127 -15.22 -0.83 5.63
N ASN A 128 -14.62 -1.91 6.13
CA ASN A 128 -14.85 -2.40 7.49
C ASN A 128 -14.41 -1.37 8.54
N LEU A 129 -13.20 -0.83 8.39
CA LEU A 129 -12.67 0.21 9.27
C LEU A 129 -13.53 1.48 9.22
N GLN A 130 -14.00 1.86 8.03
CA GLN A 130 -14.87 3.02 7.89
C GLN A 130 -16.24 2.80 8.57
N ALA A 131 -16.80 1.59 8.48
CA ALA A 131 -18.04 1.22 9.15
C ALA A 131 -17.88 1.24 10.68
N GLU A 132 -16.77 0.71 11.19
CA GLU A 132 -16.45 0.72 12.62
C GLU A 132 -16.31 2.15 13.16
N LEU A 133 -15.57 3.01 12.46
CA LEU A 133 -15.46 4.44 12.80
C LEU A 133 -16.83 5.12 12.84
N ASN A 134 -17.71 4.81 11.88
CA ASN A 134 -19.04 5.38 11.82
C ASN A 134 -19.92 4.88 12.97
N ALA A 135 -19.83 3.59 13.33
CA ALA A 135 -20.54 3.02 14.46
C ALA A 135 -20.12 3.69 15.78
N ILE A 136 -18.82 3.85 16.02
CA ILE A 136 -18.29 4.53 17.21
C ILE A 136 -18.75 5.99 17.27
N ARG A 137 -18.70 6.71 16.14
CA ARG A 137 -19.20 8.09 16.05
C ARG A 137 -20.69 8.17 16.38
N ALA A 138 -21.49 7.23 15.89
CA ALA A 138 -22.92 7.17 16.20
C ALA A 138 -23.16 6.91 17.69
N GLU A 139 -22.41 6.00 18.32
CA GLU A 139 -22.48 5.76 19.77
C GLU A 139 -22.12 7.01 20.58
N ILE A 140 -21.03 7.70 20.23
CA ILE A 140 -20.64 8.97 20.90
C ILE A 140 -21.78 10.00 20.82
N LEU A 141 -22.42 10.15 19.66
CA LEU A 141 -23.55 11.06 19.50
C LEU A 141 -24.74 10.67 20.37
N LYS A 142 -25.06 9.37 20.46
CA LYS A 142 -26.12 8.87 21.38
C LYS A 142 -25.82 9.22 22.82
N TYR A 143 -24.58 9.03 23.28
CA TYR A 143 -24.18 9.39 24.65
C TYR A 143 -24.33 10.89 24.93
N LYS A 144 -23.88 11.75 24.00
CA LYS A 144 -24.01 13.21 24.13
C LYS A 144 -25.46 13.67 24.17
N ILE A 145 -26.33 13.12 23.33
CA ILE A 145 -27.77 13.45 23.33
C ILE A 145 -28.41 13.01 24.65
N ARG A 146 -28.08 11.82 25.14
CA ARG A 146 -28.59 11.31 26.42
C ARG A 146 -28.17 12.19 27.60
N GLU A 147 -26.92 12.67 27.61
CA GLU A 147 -26.43 13.59 28.64
C GLU A 147 -27.22 14.90 28.66
N VAL A 148 -27.40 15.55 27.51
CA VAL A 148 -28.21 16.78 27.38
C VAL A 148 -29.67 16.55 27.78
N THR A 149 -30.25 15.40 27.41
CA THR A 149 -31.65 15.08 27.75
C THR A 149 -31.81 14.86 29.25
N ASN A 150 -30.87 14.18 29.90
CA ASN A 150 -30.91 13.94 31.34
C ASN A 150 -30.65 15.22 32.16
N SER A 151 -29.86 16.16 31.66
CA SER A 151 -29.62 17.45 32.34
C SER A 151 -30.82 18.41 32.31
N ASN A 152 -31.79 18.21 31.42
CA ASN A 152 -32.95 19.09 31.24
C ASN A 152 -34.24 18.64 31.97
N ILE A 153 -34.21 17.54 32.74
CA ILE A 153 -35.37 17.07 33.52
C ILE A 153 -35.10 17.29 35.02
N LEU A 154 -35.30 18.53 35.49
CA LEU A 154 -35.72 18.77 36.87
C LEU A 154 -37.21 19.12 36.83
N PRO A 155 -38.12 18.25 37.32
CA PRO A 155 -39.50 18.62 37.50
C PRO A 155 -39.60 19.54 38.73
N SER A 156 -39.89 20.82 38.51
CA SER A 156 -40.40 21.69 39.57
C SER A 156 -41.81 21.21 39.93
N THR A 157 -41.87 20.25 40.85
CA THR A 157 -43.12 19.76 41.44
C THR A 157 -43.41 20.60 42.67
N HIS A 158 -44.49 21.39 42.64
CA HIS A 158 -45.19 21.87 43.85
C HIS A 158 -46.69 21.70 43.62
N PRO A 159 -47.39 20.84 44.39
CA PRO A 159 -48.85 20.77 44.39
C PRO A 159 -49.46 21.53 45.59
N HIS A 160 -50.76 21.83 45.44
CA HIS A 160 -51.77 22.22 46.46
C HIS A 160 -52.28 23.68 46.50
N THR A 161 -53.33 23.90 45.69
CA THR A 161 -54.70 24.39 46.01
C THR A 161 -54.99 25.44 47.10
N HIS A 162 -55.72 26.47 46.65
CA HIS A 162 -56.83 27.26 47.26
C HIS A 162 -56.58 28.59 48.02
N THR A 163 -57.21 29.64 47.44
CA THR A 163 -57.93 30.80 48.02
C THR A 163 -57.25 32.15 48.33
N HIS A 164 -57.77 33.15 47.60
CA HIS A 164 -58.05 34.57 47.89
C HIS A 164 -56.92 35.64 47.99
N THR A 165 -57.18 36.69 47.20
CA THR A 165 -56.98 38.14 47.41
C THR A 165 -55.65 38.85 47.05
N HIS A 166 -55.78 39.68 45.99
CA HIS A 166 -55.33 41.08 45.77
C HIS A 166 -53.85 41.50 45.58
N ALA A 167 -53.62 42.15 44.41
CA ALA A 167 -52.73 43.29 44.11
C ALA A 167 -51.19 43.08 44.18
N THR A 168 -50.29 43.62 43.33
CA THR A 168 -50.28 44.55 42.19
C THR A 168 -48.88 44.51 41.53
N LEU A 169 -48.83 44.68 40.19
CA LEU A 169 -47.85 45.38 39.34
C LEU A 169 -46.33 45.07 39.37
N VAL A 170 -45.81 44.66 38.20
CA VAL A 170 -44.66 45.25 37.44
C VAL A 170 -44.56 44.45 36.12
N SER A 171 -45.08 44.95 35.00
CA SER A 171 -44.39 45.72 33.94
C SER A 171 -43.07 45.11 33.45
N GLY A 172 -43.07 44.55 32.23
CA GLY A 172 -41.84 44.09 31.58
C GLY A 172 -42.02 43.30 30.29
N GLY A 173 -42.44 43.99 29.21
CA GLY A 173 -41.99 43.72 27.84
C GLY A 173 -42.37 42.41 27.14
N ALA A 174 -43.41 42.48 26.31
CA ALA A 174 -43.54 41.60 25.16
C ALA A 174 -42.54 42.03 24.08
N VAL A 175 -41.67 41.12 23.64
CA VAL A 175 -41.05 41.18 22.32
C VAL A 175 -41.14 39.81 21.66
N SER A 176 -41.93 39.76 20.58
CA SER A 176 -41.81 38.72 19.56
C SER A 176 -40.39 38.67 19.06
N VAL A 177 -39.80 37.48 19.03
CA VAL A 177 -38.75 37.17 18.06
C VAL A 177 -39.16 35.92 17.30
N ALA A 178 -39.32 36.13 16.00
CA ALA A 178 -39.68 35.13 15.02
C ALA A 178 -38.78 33.90 15.10
N ALA A 179 -39.38 32.74 14.83
CA ALA A 179 -38.66 31.53 14.46
C ALA A 179 -37.67 31.86 13.33
N SER A 180 -36.38 31.89 13.70
CA SER A 180 -35.28 31.89 12.75
C SER A 180 -34.97 30.42 12.46
N SER A 181 -35.64 29.87 11.45
CA SER A 181 -35.23 28.61 10.84
C SER A 181 -33.86 28.82 10.18
N SER A 182 -32.79 28.47 10.88
CA SER A 182 -31.46 28.36 10.29
C SER A 182 -31.43 27.15 9.35
N PRO A 183 -30.99 27.27 8.08
CA PRO A 183 -30.88 26.13 7.19
C PRO A 183 -29.74 25.20 7.63
N LEU A 184 -29.98 23.89 7.65
CA LEU A 184 -28.91 22.90 7.71
C LEU A 184 -27.96 23.11 6.52
N PRO A 185 -26.63 23.01 6.70
CA PRO A 185 -25.71 22.95 5.57
C PRO A 185 -25.94 21.65 4.77
N PRO A 186 -25.92 21.70 3.42
CA PRO A 186 -26.05 20.50 2.60
C PRO A 186 -24.82 19.58 2.73
N PRO A 187 -24.98 18.26 2.54
CA PRO A 187 -23.86 17.33 2.51
C PRO A 187 -22.95 17.65 1.31
N PRO A 188 -21.62 17.42 1.41
CA PRO A 188 -20.75 17.57 0.26
C PRO A 188 -21.09 16.51 -0.79
N SER A 189 -21.45 16.97 -2.00
CA SER A 189 -21.50 16.14 -3.20
C SER A 189 -20.11 15.60 -3.50
N ILE A 190 -19.95 14.28 -3.47
CA ILE A 190 -18.76 13.63 -4.04
C ILE A 190 -18.87 13.78 -5.55
N VAL A 191 -18.23 14.81 -6.09
CA VAL A 191 -17.87 14.86 -7.51
C VAL A 191 -16.77 13.83 -7.72
N VAL A 192 -17.12 12.74 -8.40
CA VAL A 192 -16.15 11.88 -9.08
C VAL A 192 -15.59 12.72 -10.22
N SER A 193 -14.44 13.36 -9.98
CA SER A 193 -13.64 13.97 -11.03
C SER A 193 -12.29 13.29 -11.04
N THR A 194 -12.19 12.31 -11.95
CA THR A 194 -10.96 11.92 -12.61
C THR A 194 -10.23 13.17 -13.11
N SER A 195 -9.12 13.54 -12.49
CA SER A 195 -8.24 14.59 -13.01
C SER A 195 -7.02 13.96 -13.69
N SER A 196 -7.18 13.77 -14.99
CA SER A 196 -6.10 13.85 -15.96
C SER A 196 -5.40 15.22 -15.83
N SER A 197 -4.07 15.20 -15.76
CA SER A 197 -3.11 16.19 -16.28
C SER A 197 -3.48 17.68 -16.33
N SER A 198 -2.68 18.54 -15.67
CA SER A 198 -1.86 19.60 -16.31
C SER A 198 -1.24 20.55 -15.28
N SER A 199 0.09 20.58 -15.26
CA SER A 199 1.01 21.73 -15.21
C SER A 199 0.57 23.04 -14.51
N ALA A 200 1.27 23.40 -13.43
CA ALA A 200 1.62 24.79 -13.14
C ALA A 200 2.88 24.86 -12.26
N SER A 201 3.96 25.35 -12.86
CA SER A 201 5.20 25.74 -12.20
C SER A 201 4.95 26.96 -11.31
N SER A 202 5.54 27.00 -10.12
CA SER A 202 6.04 28.25 -9.52
C SER A 202 7.07 27.97 -8.44
N LEU A 203 8.21 28.59 -8.69
CA LEU A 203 9.40 28.77 -7.87
C LEU A 203 9.01 29.34 -6.49
N TYR A 204 9.54 28.81 -5.39
CA TYR A 204 10.04 29.64 -4.28
C TYR A 204 11.02 28.85 -3.40
N THR A 205 12.00 29.62 -2.97
CA THR A 205 13.30 29.29 -2.41
C THR A 205 13.21 28.95 -0.92
N SER A 206 14.18 28.14 -0.47
CA SER A 206 14.41 27.67 0.90
C SER A 206 14.39 28.76 1.97
N ALA A 207 13.82 28.43 3.14
CA ALA A 207 14.20 29.02 4.42
C ALA A 207 14.25 27.92 5.48
N THR A 208 15.48 27.62 5.90
CA THR A 208 15.86 26.79 7.04
C THR A 208 15.31 27.39 8.33
N SER A 209 14.65 26.57 9.15
CA SER A 209 14.50 26.82 10.59
C SER A 209 14.45 25.48 11.30
N ALA A 210 15.57 25.13 11.91
CA ALA A 210 15.70 24.00 12.80
C ALA A 210 15.07 24.34 14.15
N THR A 211 14.09 23.56 14.58
CA THR A 211 13.73 23.38 15.99
C THR A 211 13.25 21.95 16.17
N GLY A 212 13.92 21.24 17.08
CA GLY A 212 13.84 19.79 17.22
C GLY A 212 12.55 19.26 17.82
N TYR A 213 12.23 18.04 17.44
CA TYR A 213 11.49 17.13 18.29
C TYR A 213 12.23 15.78 18.32
N SER A 214 12.74 15.46 19.48
CA SER A 214 13.45 14.22 19.78
C SER A 214 12.49 13.04 19.83
N SER A 215 12.93 11.92 19.27
CA SER A 215 12.74 10.53 19.73
C SER A 215 11.39 10.13 20.35
N ILE A 216 10.60 9.35 19.60
CA ILE A 216 9.71 8.36 20.19
C ILE A 216 10.25 6.97 19.84
N SER A 217 10.53 6.21 20.90
CA SER A 217 11.01 4.83 20.91
C SER A 217 10.11 3.92 20.07
N SER A 218 10.70 3.15 19.16
CA SER A 218 9.99 2.13 18.38
C SER A 218 10.14 0.78 19.03
N ASP A 219 9.25 0.45 19.98
CA ASP A 219 9.07 -0.92 20.46
C ASP A 219 8.08 -1.67 19.54
N ASN A 220 8.67 -2.45 18.64
CA ASN A 220 8.26 -3.74 18.08
C ASN A 220 6.78 -4.20 18.20
N VAL A 221 6.09 -4.32 17.06
CA VAL A 221 4.96 -5.27 16.89
C VAL A 221 5.16 -6.05 15.59
N PRO A 222 5.55 -7.35 15.64
CA PRO A 222 5.64 -8.19 14.47
C PRO A 222 4.25 -8.79 14.19
N PHE A 223 3.61 -8.37 13.10
CA PHE A 223 2.27 -8.85 12.74
C PHE A 223 2.24 -9.45 11.34
N PHE A 224 2.97 -10.56 11.14
CA PHE A 224 2.68 -11.52 10.05
C PHE A 224 3.15 -12.92 10.47
N ASN A 225 2.19 -13.83 10.58
CA ASN A 225 2.35 -15.29 10.52
C ASN A 225 1.40 -15.77 9.43
#